data_AF-A0A9X2A4R6-F1
#
_entry.id   AF-A0A9X2A4R6-F1
#
_cell.length_a   1.000
_cell.length_b   1.000
_cell.length_c   1.000
_cell.angle_alpha   90.00
_cell.angle_beta   90.00
_cell.angle_gamma   90.00
#
_symmetry.space_group_name_H-M   'P 1'
#
loop_
_entity.id
_entity.type
_entity.pdbx_description
1 polymer ?
#
loop_
_entity_poly.entity_id
_entity_poly.type
_entity_poly.pdbx_seq_one_letter_code
_entity_poly.pdbx_strand_id
1 'polypeptide(L)'
;MKKYKMKTVLASVVVASMALTACGNEEEAAEEVSADLVEEVDAEADEEEATEEDADAADIDYTYELNLDGRTLTFNWEATNFELSVENYGVENVDGEGHAHLWFKAEGEEGSGTRVGINDYNFTTELDPEEFPAGTYEVEVELAENNHTSIPGTQKTETVVID
;
A
#
# COMPACT_ATOMS: atom_id res chain seq x y z
N MET A 1 -43.60 -25.25 -3.51
CA MET A 1 -44.25 -24.94 -2.22
C MET A 1 -43.20 -24.36 -1.27
N LYS A 2 -43.22 -23.04 -1.03
CA LYS A 2 -42.29 -22.33 -0.15
C LYS A 2 -42.69 -22.54 1.31
N LYS A 3 -41.74 -22.84 2.20
CA LYS A 3 -41.93 -22.84 3.65
C LYS A 3 -40.95 -21.84 4.26
N TYR A 4 -41.43 -20.63 4.55
CA TYR A 4 -40.74 -19.66 5.38
C TYR A 4 -41.00 -20.00 6.86
N LYS A 5 -39.95 -19.97 7.68
CA LYS A 5 -40.07 -19.89 9.14
C LYS A 5 -39.57 -18.53 9.60
N MET A 6 -40.50 -17.63 9.88
CA MET A 6 -40.28 -16.44 10.69
C MET A 6 -40.00 -16.86 12.15
N LYS A 7 -39.03 -16.21 12.79
CA LYS A 7 -38.97 -16.06 14.25
C LYS A 7 -38.75 -14.59 14.57
N THR A 8 -39.54 -14.12 15.51
CA THR A 8 -39.82 -12.72 15.83
C THR A 8 -39.42 -12.47 17.29
N VAL A 9 -38.61 -11.40 17.50
CA VAL A 9 -38.64 -10.42 18.61
C VAL A 9 -38.12 -10.84 20.00
N LEU A 10 -37.20 -10.06 20.58
CA LEU A 10 -37.49 -9.07 21.63
C LEU A 10 -36.28 -8.15 21.95
N ALA A 11 -36.62 -6.99 22.51
CA ALA A 11 -35.85 -5.76 22.58
C ALA A 11 -35.08 -5.53 23.91
N SER A 12 -34.21 -4.50 23.85
CA SER A 12 -33.85 -3.55 24.91
C SER A 12 -32.80 -3.96 25.96
N VAL A 13 -31.81 -3.09 26.18
CA VAL A 13 -31.68 -2.21 27.37
C VAL A 13 -30.45 -1.30 27.20
N VAL A 14 -30.65 0.01 27.41
CA VAL A 14 -29.63 1.06 27.54
C VAL A 14 -29.29 1.21 29.02
N VAL A 15 -28.01 1.32 29.39
CA VAL A 15 -27.58 1.94 30.66
C VAL A 15 -26.34 2.80 30.41
N ALA A 16 -26.49 4.09 30.70
CA ALA A 16 -25.42 5.09 30.79
C ALA A 16 -24.78 5.06 32.19
N SER A 17 -23.53 5.46 32.32
CA SER A 17 -22.90 5.71 33.63
C SER A 17 -21.99 6.94 33.55
N MET A 18 -22.35 7.93 34.37
CA MET A 18 -21.77 9.27 34.47
C MET A 18 -20.51 9.29 35.35
N ALA A 19 -19.65 10.27 35.08
CA ALA A 19 -18.45 10.62 35.84
C ALA A 19 -18.75 11.18 37.25
N LEU A 20 -17.80 11.02 38.18
CA LEU A 20 -17.68 11.85 39.37
C LEU A 20 -16.20 12.18 39.67
N THR A 21 -15.94 13.49 39.77
CA THR A 21 -14.74 14.17 40.26
C THR A 21 -14.65 14.07 41.78
N ALA A 22 -13.43 13.89 42.32
CA ALA A 22 -13.13 14.05 43.75
C ALA A 22 -12.05 15.13 43.93
N CYS A 23 -12.42 16.22 44.61
CA CYS A 23 -11.53 17.25 45.16
C CYS A 23 -11.43 17.10 46.67
N GLY A 24 -10.28 17.48 47.24
CA GLY A 24 -10.14 17.96 48.62
C GLY A 24 -8.90 17.45 49.35
N ASN A 25 -7.91 18.31 49.63
CA ASN A 25 -7.81 19.09 50.89
C ASN A 25 -6.54 19.97 50.89
N GLU A 26 -6.65 21.17 51.46
CA GLU A 26 -5.63 22.23 51.56
C GLU A 26 -4.97 22.27 52.97
N GLU A 27 -3.94 23.14 53.11
CA GLU A 27 -3.14 23.59 54.30
C GLU A 27 -1.92 22.75 54.71
N GLU A 28 -0.72 23.26 55.07
CA GLU A 28 -0.01 24.56 54.96
C GLU A 28 1.45 24.34 55.48
N ALA A 29 2.36 25.22 55.03
CA ALA A 29 3.62 25.70 55.67
C ALA A 29 5.00 24.99 55.49
N ALA A 30 5.90 25.78 54.87
CA ALA A 30 7.34 26.01 55.12
C ALA A 30 8.34 24.89 54.74
N GLU A 31 9.54 25.14 54.19
CA GLU A 31 10.38 26.34 53.99
C GLU A 31 11.48 25.96 52.97
N GLU A 32 11.98 26.95 52.22
CA GLU A 32 13.26 27.08 51.48
C GLU A 32 13.94 25.83 50.86
N VAL A 33 14.12 25.83 49.53
CA VAL A 33 15.46 25.85 48.92
C VAL A 33 15.40 26.47 47.52
N SER A 34 16.31 27.43 47.36
CA SER A 34 16.74 28.20 46.20
C SER A 34 16.55 27.55 44.82
N ALA A 35 15.92 28.33 43.94
CA ALA A 35 15.89 28.14 42.51
C ALA A 35 17.31 28.15 41.90
N ASP A 36 17.66 27.07 41.21
CA ASP A 36 18.81 26.98 40.31
C ASP A 36 18.27 26.72 38.89
N LEU A 37 18.49 27.74 38.06
CA LEU A 37 18.62 27.77 36.61
C LEU A 37 17.95 26.68 35.75
N VAL A 38 16.97 27.17 34.98
CA VAL A 38 16.61 26.67 33.65
C VAL A 38 17.84 26.53 32.75
N GLU A 39 18.03 25.35 32.16
CA GLU A 39 18.55 25.25 30.80
C GLU A 39 17.84 24.07 30.12
N GLU A 40 17.05 24.42 29.11
CA GLU A 40 16.37 23.50 28.21
C GLU A 40 17.44 22.83 27.36
N VAL A 41 17.79 21.60 27.68
CA VAL A 41 18.52 20.75 26.74
C VAL A 41 17.48 20.13 25.82
N ASP A 42 17.26 20.89 24.75
CA ASP A 42 16.77 20.47 23.45
C ASP A 42 17.27 19.04 23.17
N ALA A 43 16.34 18.11 23.11
CA ALA A 43 16.61 16.81 22.54
C ALA A 43 16.72 17.05 21.04
N GLU A 44 17.93 17.32 20.58
CA GLU A 44 18.28 17.31 19.16
C GLU A 44 18.01 15.88 18.68
N ALA A 45 16.78 15.69 18.20
CA ALA A 45 16.45 14.66 17.25
C ALA A 45 17.38 14.92 16.07
N ASP A 46 18.39 14.06 15.99
CA ASP A 46 19.18 13.80 14.81
C ASP A 46 18.19 13.31 13.73
N GLU A 47 17.43 14.25 13.17
CA GLU A 47 16.81 14.12 11.87
C GLU A 47 17.98 14.17 10.88
N GLU A 48 18.62 13.02 10.72
CA GLU A 48 19.34 12.75 9.48
C GLU A 48 18.28 12.86 8.39
N GLU A 49 18.23 14.04 7.75
CA GLU A 49 17.63 14.19 6.44
C GLU A 49 18.33 13.19 5.52
N ALA A 50 17.72 12.01 5.40
CA ALA A 50 17.83 11.20 4.22
C ALA A 50 17.49 12.15 3.08
N THR A 51 18.51 12.52 2.32
CA THR A 51 18.30 13.11 1.01
C THR A 51 17.67 11.99 0.19
N GLU A 52 16.34 11.94 0.23
CA GLU A 52 15.49 11.16 -0.66
C GLU A 52 15.77 11.72 -2.07
N GLU A 53 16.81 11.20 -2.73
CA GLU A 53 16.80 11.19 -4.19
C GLU A 53 15.67 10.23 -4.56
N ASP A 54 14.45 10.78 -4.59
CA ASP A 54 13.28 10.17 -5.23
C ASP A 54 13.70 9.95 -6.69
N ALA A 55 13.65 8.70 -7.15
CA ALA A 55 13.94 8.36 -8.53
C ALA A 55 12.97 9.13 -9.44
N ASP A 56 13.39 10.32 -9.87
CA ASP A 56 12.57 11.25 -10.65
C ASP A 56 12.15 10.50 -11.91
N ALA A 57 10.87 10.15 -12.00
CA ALA A 57 10.32 9.29 -13.04
C ALA A 57 10.62 9.78 -14.48
N ALA A 58 11.06 11.03 -14.61
CA ALA A 58 11.56 11.63 -15.84
C ALA A 58 12.82 10.96 -16.41
N ASP A 59 13.57 10.18 -15.62
CA ASP A 59 14.82 9.54 -16.06
C ASP A 59 14.73 8.01 -16.25
N ILE A 60 13.62 7.39 -15.86
CA ILE A 60 13.41 5.94 -16.01
C ILE A 60 12.90 5.63 -17.43
N ASP A 61 13.74 5.00 -18.24
CA ASP A 61 13.35 4.46 -19.55
C ASP A 61 13.17 2.95 -19.47
N TYR A 62 12.00 2.47 -19.87
CA TYR A 62 11.69 1.05 -19.78
C TYR A 62 10.81 0.54 -20.92
N THR A 63 10.98 -0.75 -21.21
CA THR A 63 10.19 -1.51 -22.16
C THR A 63 9.76 -2.83 -21.54
N TYR A 64 8.60 -3.34 -21.96
CA TYR A 64 8.13 -4.64 -21.55
C TYR A 64 7.40 -5.35 -22.68
N GLU A 65 7.29 -6.66 -22.54
CA GLU A 65 6.44 -7.51 -23.36
C GLU A 65 5.47 -8.28 -22.46
N LEU A 66 4.18 -8.04 -22.68
CA LEU A 66 3.09 -8.76 -22.00
C LEU A 66 2.49 -9.78 -22.98
N ASN A 67 2.64 -11.07 -22.69
CA ASN A 67 2.05 -12.14 -23.49
C ASN A 67 1.11 -12.98 -22.63
N LEU A 68 -0.08 -13.27 -23.17
CA LEU A 68 -1.06 -14.14 -22.54
C LEU A 68 -1.43 -15.24 -23.52
N ASP A 69 -0.99 -16.47 -23.24
CA ASP A 69 -1.33 -17.66 -24.01
C ASP A 69 -2.33 -18.51 -23.20
N GLY A 70 -3.61 -18.36 -23.53
CA GLY A 70 -4.72 -18.87 -22.74
C GLY A 70 -4.75 -18.23 -21.35
N ARG A 71 -4.18 -18.92 -20.36
CA ARG A 71 -4.08 -18.45 -18.95
C ARG A 71 -2.64 -18.31 -18.46
N THR A 72 -1.66 -18.60 -19.31
CA THR A 72 -0.24 -18.40 -18.96
C THR A 72 0.14 -16.97 -19.29
N LEU A 73 0.36 -16.17 -18.25
CA LEU A 73 0.88 -14.82 -18.34
C LEU A 73 2.40 -14.88 -18.35
N THR A 74 3.02 -14.32 -19.39
CA THR A 74 4.46 -14.08 -19.46
C THR A 74 4.71 -12.58 -19.53
N PHE A 75 5.57 -12.08 -18.66
CA PHE A 75 5.99 -10.68 -18.63
C PHE A 75 7.51 -10.61 -18.71
N ASN A 76 8.01 -9.92 -19.73
CA ASN A 76 9.43 -9.65 -19.90
C ASN A 76 9.67 -8.16 -19.75
N TRP A 77 10.78 -7.79 -19.12
CA TRP A 77 11.07 -6.41 -18.79
C TRP A 77 12.53 -6.05 -19.04
N GLU A 78 12.74 -4.83 -19.50
CA GLU A 78 14.05 -4.17 -19.57
C GLU A 78 13.89 -2.70 -19.14
N ALA A 79 14.81 -2.21 -18.29
CA ALA A 79 14.86 -0.81 -17.89
C ALA A 79 16.28 -0.28 -17.81
N THR A 80 16.39 1.03 -17.96
CA THR A 80 17.59 1.83 -17.67
C THR A 80 17.28 2.75 -16.50
N ASN A 81 18.25 2.95 -15.60
CA ASN A 81 18.12 3.76 -14.39
C ASN A 81 17.00 3.27 -13.42
N PHE A 82 16.71 1.97 -13.48
CA PHE A 82 15.82 1.28 -12.55
C PHE A 82 16.14 -0.22 -12.49
N GLU A 83 16.28 -0.78 -11.29
CA GLU A 83 16.56 -2.20 -11.05
C GLU A 83 15.38 -2.89 -10.35
N LEU A 84 14.95 -4.04 -10.87
CA LEU A 84 13.94 -4.86 -10.21
C LEU A 84 14.58 -5.63 -9.05
N SER A 85 14.15 -5.36 -7.82
CA SER A 85 14.85 -5.81 -6.61
C SER A 85 14.03 -6.75 -5.75
N VAL A 86 14.04 -8.05 -6.09
CA VAL A 86 13.37 -9.12 -5.33
C VAL A 86 13.73 -9.08 -3.84
N GLU A 87 15.00 -8.81 -3.52
CA GLU A 87 15.52 -8.81 -2.15
C GLU A 87 14.92 -7.67 -1.30
N ASN A 88 14.61 -6.54 -1.93
CA ASN A 88 13.99 -5.38 -1.33
C ASN A 88 12.49 -5.28 -1.68
N TYR A 89 11.78 -6.41 -1.76
CA TYR A 89 10.32 -6.41 -1.95
C TYR A 89 9.57 -6.09 -0.64
N GLY A 90 8.85 -4.96 -0.61
CA GLY A 90 8.02 -4.55 0.50
C GLY A 90 8.79 -4.01 1.72
N VAL A 91 10.03 -3.58 1.53
CA VAL A 91 10.87 -2.94 2.55
C VAL A 91 10.93 -1.43 2.33
N GLU A 92 11.75 -0.72 3.11
CA GLU A 92 12.00 0.72 2.89
C GLU A 92 12.57 0.98 1.48
N ASN A 93 12.39 2.20 0.99
CA ASN A 93 12.82 2.58 -0.34
C ASN A 93 14.35 2.47 -0.49
N VAL A 94 14.80 1.93 -1.61
CA VAL A 94 16.19 1.97 -2.03
C VAL A 94 16.21 2.68 -3.38
N ASP A 95 16.93 3.80 -3.46
CA ASP A 95 16.94 4.61 -4.68
C ASP A 95 17.38 3.79 -5.90
N GLY A 96 16.69 4.01 -7.02
CA GLY A 96 16.87 3.27 -8.27
C GLY A 96 16.39 1.82 -8.25
N GLU A 97 15.80 1.32 -7.16
CA GLU A 97 15.28 -0.04 -7.05
C GLU A 97 13.76 -0.09 -6.88
N GLY A 98 13.14 -1.20 -7.29
CA GLY A 98 11.72 -1.42 -7.04
C GLY A 98 11.15 -2.63 -7.76
N HIS A 99 9.87 -2.52 -8.14
CA HIS A 99 9.02 -3.58 -8.68
C HIS A 99 8.08 -3.06 -9.76
N ALA A 100 7.44 -3.97 -10.49
CA ALA A 100 6.32 -3.61 -11.35
C ALA A 100 5.00 -4.18 -10.78
N HIS A 101 3.90 -3.45 -11.00
CA HIS A 101 2.55 -3.94 -10.76
C HIS A 101 1.80 -4.03 -12.08
N LEU A 102 1.07 -5.13 -12.25
CA LEU A 102 0.08 -5.29 -13.30
C LEU A 102 -1.31 -5.24 -12.66
N TRP A 103 -2.08 -4.20 -12.98
CA TRP A 103 -3.46 -4.04 -12.53
C TRP A 103 -4.42 -4.51 -13.61
N PHE A 104 -5.08 -5.64 -13.38
CA PHE A 104 -6.07 -6.22 -14.27
C PHE A 104 -7.46 -5.73 -13.90
N LYS A 105 -8.05 -4.90 -14.75
CA LYS A 105 -9.39 -4.39 -14.58
C LYS A 105 -10.31 -4.95 -15.65
N ALA A 106 -11.32 -5.72 -15.23
CA ALA A 106 -12.30 -6.27 -16.16
C ALA A 106 -13.10 -5.14 -16.83
N GLU A 107 -13.45 -5.32 -18.11
CA GLU A 107 -14.26 -4.34 -18.84
C GLU A 107 -15.59 -4.08 -18.11
N GLY A 108 -15.86 -2.81 -17.78
CA GLY A 108 -17.05 -2.40 -17.06
C GLY A 108 -16.99 -2.54 -15.53
N GLU A 109 -15.85 -2.95 -14.98
CA GLU A 109 -15.61 -2.95 -13.52
C GLU A 109 -15.33 -1.54 -12.99
N GLU A 110 -15.83 -1.25 -11.78
CA GLU A 110 -15.49 -0.04 -11.02
C GLU A 110 -14.36 -0.34 -10.03
N GLY A 111 -13.35 0.53 -9.94
CA GLY A 111 -12.18 0.35 -9.05
C GLY A 111 -10.88 0.16 -9.82
N SER A 112 -9.85 -0.29 -9.07
CA SER A 112 -8.46 -0.44 -9.53
C SER A 112 -8.16 -1.83 -10.12
N GLY A 113 -9.07 -2.80 -10.04
CA GLY A 113 -8.83 -4.16 -10.51
C GLY A 113 -7.99 -5.02 -9.56
N THR A 114 -7.57 -6.18 -10.07
CA THR A 114 -6.72 -7.16 -9.36
C THR A 114 -5.25 -6.91 -9.68
N ARG A 115 -4.41 -6.80 -8.65
CA ARG A 115 -2.96 -6.55 -8.80
C ARG A 115 -2.16 -7.86 -8.85
N VAL A 116 -1.30 -8.00 -9.83
CA VAL A 116 -0.20 -8.98 -9.87
C VAL A 116 1.11 -8.25 -9.67
N GLY A 117 1.87 -8.62 -8.64
CA GLY A 117 3.21 -8.07 -8.38
C GLY A 117 4.26 -8.80 -9.20
N ILE A 118 5.16 -8.03 -9.83
CA ILE A 118 6.26 -8.53 -10.66
C ILE A 118 7.57 -8.07 -10.03
N ASN A 119 8.42 -9.03 -9.70
CA ASN A 119 9.72 -8.80 -9.07
C ASN A 119 10.88 -9.42 -9.87
N ASP A 120 10.61 -10.11 -10.98
CA ASP A 120 11.62 -10.74 -11.82
C ASP A 120 11.55 -10.15 -13.25
N TYR A 121 12.70 -10.07 -13.91
CA TYR A 121 12.83 -9.58 -15.29
C TYR A 121 12.12 -10.48 -16.30
N ASN A 122 12.04 -11.78 -16.00
CA ASN A 122 11.28 -12.77 -16.75
C ASN A 122 10.29 -13.45 -15.80
N PHE A 123 9.06 -12.96 -15.77
CA PHE A 123 8.01 -13.50 -14.94
C PHE A 123 7.06 -14.37 -15.76
N THR A 124 6.71 -15.53 -15.23
CA THR A 124 5.68 -16.39 -15.83
C THR A 124 4.80 -16.96 -14.74
N THR A 125 3.48 -16.82 -14.88
CA THR A 125 2.51 -17.40 -13.97
C THR A 125 1.25 -17.86 -14.70
N GLU A 126 0.52 -18.80 -14.11
CA GLU A 126 -0.81 -19.17 -14.55
C GLU A 126 -1.85 -18.34 -13.79
N LEU A 127 -2.77 -17.69 -14.51
CA LEU A 127 -3.84 -16.90 -13.92
C LEU A 127 -4.97 -17.82 -13.44
N ASP A 128 -5.30 -17.71 -12.15
CA ASP A 128 -6.37 -18.47 -11.54
C ASP A 128 -7.75 -18.09 -12.14
N PRO A 129 -8.59 -19.05 -12.56
CA PRO A 129 -9.87 -18.76 -13.20
C PRO A 129 -10.95 -18.20 -12.28
N GLU A 130 -10.81 -18.36 -10.96
CA GLU A 130 -11.73 -17.77 -9.99
C GLU A 130 -11.38 -16.30 -9.75
N GLU A 131 -10.09 -15.96 -9.75
CA GLU A 131 -9.59 -14.58 -9.61
C GLU A 131 -9.61 -13.79 -10.93
N PHE A 132 -9.32 -14.46 -12.04
CA PHE A 132 -9.33 -13.92 -13.41
C PHE A 132 -10.29 -14.72 -14.32
N PRO A 133 -11.61 -14.48 -14.19
CA PRO A 133 -12.60 -15.04 -15.10
C PRO A 133 -12.30 -14.68 -16.57
N ALA A 134 -12.77 -15.50 -17.51
CA ALA A 134 -12.65 -15.20 -18.92
C ALA A 134 -13.33 -13.86 -19.27
N GLY A 135 -12.68 -13.04 -20.08
CA GLY A 135 -13.13 -11.69 -20.40
C GLY A 135 -12.04 -10.78 -20.97
N THR A 136 -12.44 -9.55 -21.29
CA THR A 136 -11.53 -8.47 -21.69
C THR A 136 -11.07 -7.71 -20.47
N TYR A 137 -9.77 -7.45 -20.37
CA TYR A 137 -9.15 -6.70 -19.29
C TYR A 137 -8.37 -5.51 -19.84
N GLU A 138 -8.51 -4.38 -19.17
CA GLU A 138 -7.54 -3.30 -19.21
C GLU A 138 -6.44 -3.65 -18.22
N VAL A 139 -5.20 -3.75 -18.69
CA VAL A 139 -4.02 -4.04 -17.88
C VAL A 139 -3.18 -2.78 -17.80
N GLU A 140 -3.08 -2.20 -16.61
CA GLU A 140 -2.15 -1.12 -16.33
C GLU A 140 -0.86 -1.69 -15.75
N VAL A 141 0.26 -1.41 -16.42
CA VAL A 141 1.61 -1.67 -15.96
C VAL A 141 2.13 -0.40 -15.31
N GLU A 142 2.57 -0.48 -14.06
CA GLU A 142 3.23 0.63 -13.37
C GLU A 142 4.52 0.15 -12.71
N LEU A 143 5.48 1.06 -12.56
CA LEU A 143 6.60 0.86 -11.64
C LEU A 143 6.22 1.33 -10.26
N ALA A 144 6.78 0.66 -9.26
CA ALA A 144 6.65 0.99 -7.86
C ALA A 144 8.00 0.87 -7.17
N GLU A 145 8.22 1.72 -6.18
CA GLU A 145 9.35 1.63 -5.25
C GLU A 145 9.31 0.33 -4.42
N ASN A 146 10.40 0.05 -3.72
CA ASN A 146 10.51 -1.11 -2.82
C ASN A 146 9.40 -1.15 -1.76
N ASN A 147 8.90 0.02 -1.34
CA ASN A 147 7.83 0.18 -0.35
C ASN A 147 6.40 0.07 -0.97
N HIS A 148 6.30 -0.27 -2.26
CA HIS A 148 5.07 -0.31 -3.07
C HIS A 148 4.42 1.04 -3.39
N THR A 149 5.11 2.16 -3.20
CA THR A 149 4.66 3.46 -3.69
C THR A 149 4.79 3.50 -5.21
N SER A 150 3.70 3.80 -5.91
CA SER A 150 3.71 3.94 -7.36
C SER A 150 4.63 5.08 -7.79
N ILE A 151 5.45 4.85 -8.81
CA ILE A 151 6.31 5.86 -9.42
C ILE A 151 5.49 6.62 -10.48
N PRO A 152 5.14 7.91 -10.28
CA PRO A 152 4.22 8.62 -11.16
C PRO A 152 4.77 8.77 -12.59
N GLY A 153 3.92 8.64 -13.61
CA GLY A 153 4.33 8.82 -15.02
C GLY A 153 4.94 7.56 -15.65
N THR A 154 5.12 6.50 -14.87
CA THR A 154 5.53 5.18 -15.37
C THR A 154 4.35 4.30 -15.77
N GLN A 155 3.10 4.77 -15.70
CA GLN A 155 1.92 3.97 -16.02
C GLN A 155 1.76 3.78 -17.54
N LYS A 156 1.56 2.53 -18.00
CA LYS A 156 1.23 2.18 -19.38
C LYS A 156 0.06 1.21 -19.39
N THR A 157 -0.91 1.41 -20.29
CA THR A 157 -2.14 0.60 -20.33
C THR A 157 -2.26 -0.16 -21.64
N GLU A 158 -2.64 -1.43 -21.55
CA GLU A 158 -2.93 -2.29 -22.69
C GLU A 158 -4.22 -3.10 -22.47
N THR A 159 -4.74 -3.70 -23.55
CA THR A 159 -5.92 -4.56 -23.48
C THR A 159 -5.52 -6.00 -23.75
N VAL A 160 -5.96 -6.91 -22.87
CA VAL A 160 -5.77 -8.36 -23.03
C VAL A 160 -7.11 -9.09 -22.95
N VAL A 161 -7.16 -10.30 -23.51
CA VAL A 161 -8.34 -11.17 -23.46
C VAL A 161 -7.93 -12.49 -22.82
N ILE A 162 -8.64 -12.88 -21.76
CA ILE A 162 -8.48 -14.17 -21.08
C ILE A 162 -9.60 -15.11 -21.57
N ASP A 163 -9.25 -16.30 -22.07
CA ASP A 163 -10.18 -17.33 -22.56
C ASP A 163 -10.61 -18.37 -21.51
#